data_AF-A0A8X6NK40-F1
#
_entry.id   AF-A0A8X6NK40-F1
#
_cell.length_a   1.000
_cell.length_b   1.000
_cell.length_c   1.000
_cell.angle_alpha   90.00
_cell.angle_beta   90.00
_cell.angle_gamma   90.00
#
_symmetry.space_group_name_H-M   'P 1'
#
loop_
_entity.id
_entity.type
_entity.pdbx_description
1 polymer ?
#
loop_
_entity_poly.entity_id
_entity_poly.type
_entity_poly.pdbx_seq_one_letter_code
_entity_poly.pdbx_strand_id
1 'polypeptide(L)'
;MDDGNMYFYGYIIENDLTKFFLLSVKSCLHYMAYPTYTNIVALMYGTLCLRCSARLNLLSKEITQWAPETFGLPKQIDILKRKAKINDILLNIQDIFSLPILLIIIVNITMCGSITGWFLIRSWNESFFLWKVESAFFGVNAFLCVVSILWVAGAVPIEMNKFKETFHGKTHVRLLYYNTNDELYLKREVVNEPDFVLTGCEIVSFKRSTILAFVGTLLTYTVLLISTDTGESIKSV
;
A
#
# COMPACT_ATOMS: atom_id res chain seq x y z
N MET A 1 -1.43 -21.48 37.69
CA MET A 1 -2.80 -21.99 37.87
C MET A 1 -3.53 -20.87 38.55
N ASP A 2 -4.13 -20.00 37.75
CA ASP A 2 -4.93 -18.87 38.23
C ASP A 2 -6.35 -19.22 37.82
N ASP A 3 -7.26 -19.32 38.78
CA ASP A 3 -8.66 -19.73 38.59
C ASP A 3 -9.41 -18.61 37.85
N GLY A 4 -9.13 -18.49 36.55
CA GLY A 4 -9.65 -17.45 35.67
C GLY A 4 -11.05 -17.78 35.21
N ASN A 5 -12.05 -17.48 36.04
CA ASN A 5 -13.45 -17.48 35.61
C ASN A 5 -13.62 -16.54 34.40
N MET A 6 -13.97 -17.13 33.25
CA MET A 6 -14.18 -16.40 31.99
C MET A 6 -15.64 -15.98 31.89
N TYR A 7 -15.89 -14.67 31.98
CA TYR A 7 -17.22 -14.08 31.88
C TYR A 7 -17.55 -13.79 30.41
N PHE A 8 -18.71 -14.23 29.94
CA PHE A 8 -19.24 -13.86 28.63
C PHE A 8 -20.59 -13.18 28.82
N TYR A 9 -20.69 -11.89 28.43
CA TYR A 9 -21.92 -11.10 28.57
C TYR A 9 -22.52 -11.05 30.00
N GLY A 10 -21.66 -11.12 31.03
CA GLY A 10 -22.08 -11.06 32.44
C GLY A 10 -22.45 -12.39 33.09
N TYR A 11 -22.39 -13.52 32.36
CA TYR A 11 -22.65 -14.85 32.90
C TYR A 11 -21.36 -15.65 33.10
N ILE A 12 -21.29 -16.38 34.22
CA ILE A 12 -20.23 -17.35 34.52
C ILE A 12 -20.52 -18.61 33.70
N ILE A 13 -19.64 -18.92 32.77
CA ILE A 13 -19.69 -20.20 32.05
C ILE A 13 -19.11 -21.24 33.01
N GLU A 14 -19.91 -22.16 33.55
CA GLU A 14 -19.41 -23.21 34.46
C GLU A 14 -18.77 -24.39 33.72
N ASN A 15 -19.12 -24.61 32.45
CA ASN A 15 -18.75 -25.80 31.73
C ASN A 15 -17.44 -25.60 30.92
N ASP A 16 -16.40 -26.35 31.27
CA ASP A 16 -15.04 -26.17 30.74
C ASP A 16 -14.93 -26.43 29.23
N LEU A 17 -15.75 -27.35 28.68
CA LEU A 17 -15.87 -27.57 27.24
C LEU A 17 -16.38 -26.33 26.51
N THR A 18 -17.35 -25.64 27.11
CA THR A 18 -17.94 -24.43 26.53
C THR A 18 -16.95 -23.26 26.59
N LYS A 19 -16.18 -23.13 27.68
CA LYS A 19 -15.05 -22.16 27.76
C LYS A 19 -14.01 -22.43 26.69
N PHE A 20 -13.56 -23.69 26.56
CA PHE A 20 -12.54 -24.08 25.58
C PHE A 20 -12.99 -23.82 24.14
N PHE A 21 -14.23 -24.19 23.82
CA PHE A 21 -14.82 -23.94 22.50
C PHE A 21 -14.90 -22.43 22.21
N LEU A 22 -15.32 -21.63 23.18
CA LEU A 22 -15.51 -20.19 23.01
C LEU A 22 -14.17 -19.45 22.89
N LEU A 23 -13.16 -19.85 23.65
CA LEU A 23 -11.76 -19.41 23.48
C LEU A 23 -11.23 -19.76 22.08
N SER A 24 -11.48 -21.00 21.62
CA SER A 24 -11.04 -21.47 20.32
C SER A 24 -11.69 -20.68 19.18
N VAL A 25 -12.99 -20.44 19.24
CA VAL A 25 -13.73 -19.62 18.27
C VAL A 25 -13.22 -18.18 18.27
N LYS A 26 -13.01 -17.58 19.45
CA LYS A 26 -12.48 -16.22 19.57
C LYS A 26 -11.07 -16.11 18.96
N SER A 27 -10.19 -17.07 19.24
CA SER A 27 -8.85 -17.11 18.66
C SER A 27 -8.90 -17.30 17.14
N CYS A 28 -9.74 -18.21 16.65
CA CYS A 28 -9.90 -18.46 15.23
C CYS A 28 -10.40 -17.21 14.48
N LEU A 29 -11.42 -16.53 15.03
CA LEU A 29 -11.92 -15.26 14.51
C LEU A 29 -10.85 -14.17 14.51
N HIS A 30 -10.03 -14.10 15.56
CA HIS A 30 -8.94 -13.13 15.64
C HIS A 30 -7.89 -13.36 14.54
N TYR A 31 -7.38 -14.59 14.39
CA TYR A 31 -6.40 -14.93 13.35
C TYR A 31 -6.97 -14.81 11.92
N MET A 32 -8.26 -15.14 11.71
CA MET A 32 -8.90 -14.96 10.41
C MET A 32 -9.08 -13.48 10.05
N ALA A 33 -9.54 -12.66 10.99
CA ALA A 33 -9.71 -11.23 10.78
C ALA A 33 -8.37 -10.51 10.56
N TYR A 34 -7.33 -10.92 11.29
CA TYR A 34 -5.97 -10.39 11.14
C TYR A 34 -4.94 -11.49 11.50
N PRO A 35 -3.96 -11.80 10.63
CA PRO A 35 -3.52 -11.03 9.47
C PRO A 35 -4.09 -11.55 8.13
N THR A 36 -4.90 -12.61 8.13
CA THR A 36 -5.23 -13.33 6.89
C THR A 36 -6.12 -12.50 5.97
N TYR A 37 -7.24 -11.97 6.47
CA TYR A 37 -8.17 -11.18 5.65
C TYR A 37 -7.53 -9.87 5.15
N THR A 38 -6.80 -9.16 6.01
CA THR A 38 -6.11 -7.92 5.65
C THR A 38 -5.05 -8.14 4.57
N ASN A 39 -4.27 -9.22 4.67
CA ASN A 39 -3.29 -9.60 3.65
C ASN A 39 -3.96 -9.97 2.31
N ILE A 40 -5.09 -10.67 2.32
CA ILE A 40 -5.83 -11.01 1.09
C ILE A 40 -6.31 -9.74 0.38
N VAL A 41 -6.92 -8.80 1.11
CA VAL A 41 -7.39 -7.53 0.54
C VAL A 41 -6.22 -6.72 -0.02
N ALA A 42 -5.10 -6.65 0.71
CA ALA A 42 -3.87 -5.99 0.26
C ALA A 42 -3.31 -6.62 -1.03
N LEU A 43 -3.29 -7.96 -1.12
CA LEU A 43 -2.86 -8.69 -2.31
C LEU A 43 -3.80 -8.46 -3.50
N MET A 44 -5.12 -8.48 -3.28
CA MET A 44 -6.08 -8.18 -4.34
C MET A 44 -5.87 -6.78 -4.91
N TYR A 45 -5.76 -5.78 -4.05
CA TYR A 45 -5.46 -4.42 -4.50
C TYR A 45 -4.12 -4.34 -5.23
N GLY A 46 -3.07 -4.92 -4.66
CA GLY A 46 -1.74 -4.90 -5.25
C GLY A 46 -1.71 -5.55 -6.64
N THR A 47 -2.35 -6.70 -6.81
CA THR A 47 -2.40 -7.40 -8.10
C THR A 47 -3.19 -6.62 -9.16
N LEU A 48 -4.28 -5.94 -8.79
CA LEU A 48 -5.04 -5.07 -9.68
C LEU A 48 -4.21 -3.86 -10.14
N CYS A 49 -3.55 -3.18 -9.20
CA CYS A 49 -2.65 -2.07 -9.49
C CYS A 49 -1.47 -2.48 -10.38
N LEU A 50 -0.84 -3.64 -10.11
CA LEU A 50 0.23 -4.19 -10.93
C LEU A 50 -0.24 -4.53 -12.35
N ARG A 51 -1.45 -5.08 -12.51
CA ARG A 51 -2.03 -5.34 -13.84
C ARG A 51 -2.26 -4.06 -14.63
N CYS A 52 -2.76 -3.00 -13.99
CA CYS A 52 -2.93 -1.70 -14.64
C CYS A 52 -1.57 -1.11 -15.06
N SER A 53 -0.59 -1.15 -14.16
CA SER A 53 0.80 -0.72 -14.43
C SER A 53 1.42 -1.50 -15.61
N ALA A 54 1.28 -2.82 -15.65
CA ALA A 54 1.79 -3.65 -16.73
C ALA A 54 1.14 -3.31 -18.08
N ARG A 55 -0.17 -3.04 -18.09
CA ARG A 55 -0.88 -2.60 -19.31
C ARG A 55 -0.44 -1.23 -19.80
N LEU A 56 -0.19 -0.28 -18.89
CA LEU A 56 0.36 1.03 -19.25
C LEU A 56 1.77 0.91 -19.82
N ASN A 57 2.62 0.06 -19.24
CA ASN A 57 3.98 -0.18 -19.72
C ASN A 57 3.97 -0.85 -21.11
N LEU A 58 3.04 -1.79 -21.36
CA LEU A 58 2.83 -2.36 -22.70
C LEU A 58 2.42 -1.31 -23.73
N LEU A 59 1.45 -0.45 -23.39
CA LEU A 59 1.06 0.67 -24.25
C LEU A 59 2.25 1.62 -24.54
N SER A 60 3.06 1.93 -23.53
CA SER A 60 4.28 2.74 -23.71
C SER A 60 5.28 2.05 -24.65
N LYS A 61 5.47 0.73 -24.53
CA LYS A 61 6.33 -0.04 -25.44
C LYS A 61 5.81 -0.06 -26.87
N GLU A 62 4.51 -0.28 -27.08
CA GLU A 62 3.87 -0.21 -28.39
C GLU A 62 4.11 1.15 -29.05
N ILE A 63 3.94 2.24 -28.28
CA ILE A 63 4.25 3.59 -28.74
C ILE A 63 5.71 3.67 -29.15
N THR A 64 6.68 3.22 -28.34
CA THR A 64 8.11 3.32 -28.66
C THR A 64 8.54 2.54 -29.90
N GLN A 65 7.86 1.44 -30.25
CA GLN A 65 8.22 0.60 -31.38
C GLN A 65 7.77 1.14 -32.74
N TRP A 66 6.75 2.01 -32.80
CA TRP A 66 6.23 2.49 -34.08
C TRP A 66 7.12 3.54 -34.76
N ALA A 67 7.24 3.51 -36.08
CA ALA A 67 7.88 4.62 -36.80
C ALA A 67 6.99 5.88 -36.72
N PRO A 68 7.55 7.11 -36.62
CA PRO A 68 6.79 8.36 -36.54
C PRO A 68 5.77 8.53 -37.68
N GLU A 69 6.11 8.04 -38.87
CA GLU A 69 5.28 8.06 -40.08
C GLU A 69 4.02 7.20 -39.94
N THR A 70 4.12 6.06 -39.25
CA THR A 70 3.02 5.11 -39.05
C THR A 70 2.17 5.39 -37.82
N PHE A 71 2.56 6.37 -36.98
CA PHE A 71 1.87 6.74 -35.74
C PHE A 71 0.72 7.71 -35.97
N GLY A 72 -0.13 7.38 -36.95
CA GLY A 72 -1.30 8.12 -37.40
C GLY A 72 -2.28 8.55 -36.31
N LEU A 73 -3.03 9.62 -36.58
CA LEU A 73 -4.20 10.09 -35.81
C LEU A 73 -5.16 8.96 -35.35
N PRO A 74 -5.57 7.99 -36.20
CA PRO A 74 -6.44 6.90 -35.75
C PRO A 74 -5.79 6.00 -34.71
N LYS A 75 -4.46 5.79 -34.76
CA LYS A 75 -3.74 5.00 -33.75
C LYS A 75 -3.56 5.77 -32.45
N GLN A 76 -3.35 7.09 -32.52
CA GLN A 76 -3.30 7.95 -31.34
C GLN A 76 -4.63 7.92 -30.58
N ILE A 77 -5.75 8.06 -31.29
CA ILE A 77 -7.10 7.97 -30.70
C ILE A 77 -7.34 6.60 -30.08
N ASP A 78 -6.97 5.51 -30.75
CA ASP A 78 -7.15 4.15 -30.19
C ASP A 78 -6.34 3.95 -28.89
N ILE A 79 -5.08 4.40 -28.87
CA ILE A 79 -4.24 4.37 -27.67
C ILE A 79 -4.84 5.19 -26.54
N LEU A 80 -5.30 6.41 -26.83
CA LEU A 80 -5.95 7.26 -25.83
C LEU A 80 -7.21 6.62 -25.27
N LYS A 81 -8.03 6.00 -26.12
CA LYS A 81 -9.22 5.28 -25.68
C LYS A 81 -8.88 4.12 -24.75
N ARG A 82 -7.80 3.37 -25.05
CA ARG A 82 -7.30 2.31 -24.16
C ARG A 82 -6.75 2.87 -22.84
N LYS A 83 -6.02 3.98 -22.88
CA LYS A 83 -5.53 4.69 -21.69
C LYS A 83 -6.69 5.15 -20.81
N ALA A 84 -7.70 5.81 -21.40
CA ALA A 84 -8.88 6.27 -20.69
C ALA A 84 -9.62 5.12 -19.99
N LYS A 85 -9.75 3.97 -20.66
CA LYS A 85 -10.33 2.75 -20.05
C LYS A 85 -9.50 2.23 -18.87
N ILE A 86 -8.18 2.29 -18.94
CA ILE A 86 -7.32 1.92 -17.80
C ILE A 86 -7.50 2.91 -16.64
N ASN A 87 -7.60 4.20 -16.95
CA ASN A 87 -7.81 5.25 -15.96
C ASN A 87 -9.15 5.08 -15.23
N ASP A 88 -10.21 4.77 -15.97
CA ASP A 88 -11.54 4.49 -15.41
C ASP A 88 -11.54 3.24 -14.50
N ILE A 89 -10.86 2.17 -14.90
CA ILE A 89 -10.67 0.99 -14.05
C ILE A 89 -9.91 1.37 -12.77
N LEU A 90 -8.90 2.23 -12.89
CA LEU A 90 -8.07 2.64 -11.76
C LEU A 90 -8.83 3.53 -10.77
N LEU A 91 -9.69 4.43 -11.27
CA LEU A 91 -10.62 5.20 -10.45
C LEU A 91 -11.60 4.29 -9.69
N ASN A 92 -12.18 3.30 -10.37
CA ASN A 92 -13.06 2.32 -9.72
C ASN A 92 -12.32 1.50 -8.64
N ILE A 93 -11.08 1.09 -8.89
CA ILE A 93 -10.25 0.41 -7.87
C ILE A 93 -10.00 1.34 -6.68
N GLN A 94 -9.65 2.60 -6.93
CA GLN A 94 -9.41 3.56 -5.86
C GLN A 94 -10.69 3.80 -5.04
N ASP A 95 -11.85 3.96 -5.68
CA ASP A 95 -13.12 4.19 -4.98
C ASP A 95 -13.48 3.03 -4.06
N ILE A 96 -13.43 1.79 -4.59
CA ILE A 96 -13.76 0.57 -3.83
C ILE A 96 -12.77 0.30 -2.69
N PHE A 97 -11.48 0.49 -2.94
CA PHE A 97 -10.43 0.05 -2.02
C PHE A 97 -9.82 1.17 -1.15
N SER A 98 -10.17 2.44 -1.38
CA SER A 98 -9.63 3.59 -0.64
C SER A 98 -9.76 3.43 0.89
N LEU A 99 -10.98 3.22 1.36
CA LEU A 99 -11.29 3.08 2.78
C LEU A 99 -10.72 1.77 3.37
N PRO A 100 -10.94 0.58 2.77
CA PRO A 100 -10.34 -0.67 3.25
C PRO A 100 -8.82 -0.59 3.41
N ILE A 101 -8.12 -0.02 2.44
CA ILE A 101 -6.66 0.06 2.46
C ILE A 101 -6.18 1.04 3.52
N LEU A 102 -6.86 2.19 3.68
CA LEU A 102 -6.51 3.16 4.72
C LEU A 102 -6.61 2.50 6.11
N LEU A 103 -7.70 1.78 6.38
CA LEU A 103 -7.89 1.06 7.63
C LEU A 103 -6.84 -0.03 7.83
N ILE A 104 -6.52 -0.80 6.79
CA ILE A 104 -5.46 -1.81 6.84
C ILE A 104 -4.12 -1.17 7.17
N ILE A 105 -3.77 -0.05 6.54
CA ILE A 105 -2.53 0.67 6.83
C ILE A 105 -2.50 1.13 8.29
N ILE A 106 -3.55 1.78 8.78
CA ILE A 106 -3.64 2.24 10.18
C ILE A 106 -3.45 1.08 11.15
N VAL A 107 -4.19 -0.02 10.95
CA VAL A 107 -4.10 -1.21 11.83
C VAL A 107 -2.68 -1.78 11.86
N ASN A 108 -2.05 -1.95 10.69
CA ASN A 108 -0.69 -2.49 10.63
C ASN A 108 0.35 -1.53 11.26
N ILE A 109 0.19 -0.22 11.10
CA ILE A 109 1.07 0.78 11.73
C ILE A 109 0.91 0.75 13.24
N THR A 110 -0.32 0.78 13.74
CA THR A 110 -0.61 0.71 15.18
C THR A 110 -0.07 -0.59 15.78
N MET A 111 -0.18 -1.70 15.04
CA MET A 111 0.37 -2.98 15.48
C MET A 111 1.90 -2.98 15.54
N CYS A 112 2.56 -2.44 14.51
CA CYS A 112 4.01 -2.28 14.51
C CYS A 112 4.48 -1.39 15.68
N GLY A 113 3.82 -0.27 15.92
CA GLY A 113 4.13 0.62 17.05
C GLY A 113 3.90 -0.05 18.41
N SER A 114 2.81 -0.81 18.55
CA SER A 114 2.51 -1.55 19.79
C SER A 114 3.57 -2.61 20.09
N ILE A 115 3.97 -3.40 19.08
CA ILE A 115 5.00 -4.43 19.22
C ILE A 115 6.33 -3.80 19.61
N THR A 116 6.75 -2.74 18.93
CA THR A 116 7.98 -2.00 19.26
C THR A 116 7.93 -1.44 20.69
N GLY A 117 6.81 -0.85 21.11
CA GLY A 117 6.63 -0.37 22.48
C GLY A 117 6.72 -1.47 23.54
N TRP A 118 6.12 -2.64 23.26
CA TRP A 118 6.24 -3.81 24.13
C TRP A 118 7.67 -4.33 24.23
N PHE A 119 8.42 -4.34 23.12
CA PHE A 119 9.83 -4.72 23.10
C PHE A 119 10.72 -3.73 23.87
N LEU A 120 10.35 -2.45 23.91
CA LEU A 120 11.10 -1.39 24.58
C LEU A 120 10.87 -1.38 26.10
N ILE A 121 9.63 -1.54 26.54
CA ILE A 121 9.25 -1.43 27.97
C ILE A 121 9.55 -2.72 28.75
N ARG A 122 9.48 -3.88 28.10
CA ARG A 122 9.59 -5.18 28.80
C ARG A 122 11.03 -5.66 28.83
N SER A 123 11.61 -5.77 30.03
CA SER A 123 12.93 -6.36 30.23
C SER A 123 12.98 -7.77 29.65
N TRP A 124 14.11 -8.09 29.00
CA TRP A 124 14.34 -9.34 28.28
C TRP A 124 14.54 -10.52 29.23
N ASN A 125 13.60 -10.80 30.14
CA ASN A 125 13.65 -12.04 30.91
C ASN A 125 13.46 -13.25 29.99
N GLU A 126 14.17 -14.34 30.30
CA GLU A 126 14.37 -15.50 29.43
C GLU A 126 13.12 -16.39 29.25
N SER A 127 12.04 -16.14 29.99
CA SER A 127 10.94 -17.10 30.16
C SER A 127 9.87 -17.11 29.05
N PHE A 128 10.01 -16.35 27.96
CA PHE A 128 8.95 -16.20 26.93
C PHE A 128 9.48 -16.13 25.50
N PHE A 129 10.38 -17.04 25.10
CA PHE A 129 10.93 -17.08 23.74
C PHE A 129 9.85 -17.21 22.64
N LEU A 130 8.86 -18.09 22.83
CA LEU A 130 7.78 -18.31 21.85
C LEU A 130 6.95 -17.04 21.61
N TRP A 131 6.59 -16.32 22.66
CA TRP A 131 5.82 -15.09 22.56
C TRP A 131 6.61 -13.97 21.87
N LYS A 132 7.93 -13.90 22.10
CA LYS A 132 8.82 -12.96 21.38
C LYS A 132 8.86 -13.26 19.89
N VAL A 133 9.01 -14.53 19.51
CA VAL A 133 9.05 -14.95 18.09
C VAL A 133 7.71 -14.66 17.40
N GLU A 134 6.59 -14.99 18.04
CA GLU A 134 5.25 -14.71 17.51
C GLU A 134 5.02 -13.21 17.30
N SER A 135 5.32 -12.40 18.32
CA SER A 135 5.20 -10.93 18.25
C SER A 135 6.10 -10.33 17.16
N ALA A 136 7.35 -10.80 17.05
CA ALA A 136 8.27 -10.36 16.00
C ALA A 136 7.74 -10.72 14.60
N PHE A 137 7.23 -11.93 14.41
CA PHE A 137 6.64 -12.37 13.14
C PHE A 137 5.45 -11.49 12.73
N PHE A 138 4.57 -11.19 13.68
CA PHE A 138 3.44 -10.28 13.48
C PHE A 138 3.88 -8.86 13.09
N GLY A 139 4.91 -8.33 13.75
CA GLY A 139 5.47 -7.01 13.46
C GLY A 139 6.08 -6.93 12.07
N VAL A 140 6.89 -7.94 11.69
CA VAL A 140 7.50 -8.02 10.36
C VAL A 140 6.43 -8.17 9.27
N ASN A 141 5.42 -9.02 9.47
CA ASN A 141 4.32 -9.17 8.51
C ASN A 141 3.57 -7.85 8.33
N ALA A 142 3.25 -7.15 9.42
CA ALA A 142 2.56 -5.86 9.36
C ALA A 142 3.37 -4.81 8.60
N PHE A 143 4.67 -4.73 8.88
CA PHE A 143 5.58 -3.82 8.22
C PHE A 143 5.69 -4.12 6.71
N LEU A 144 5.91 -5.40 6.35
CA LEU A 144 5.99 -5.82 4.96
C LEU A 144 4.69 -5.55 4.20
N CYS A 145 3.53 -5.73 4.85
CA CYS A 145 2.22 -5.44 4.25
C CYS A 145 2.08 -3.96 3.91
N VAL A 146 2.39 -3.06 4.85
CA VAL A 146 2.36 -1.60 4.63
C VAL A 146 3.32 -1.20 3.52
N VAL A 147 4.57 -1.65 3.59
CA VAL A 147 5.59 -1.34 2.56
C VAL A 147 5.14 -1.82 1.18
N SER A 148 4.59 -3.03 1.08
CA SER A 148 4.13 -3.59 -0.20
C SER A 148 2.95 -2.79 -0.79
N ILE A 149 1.95 -2.45 0.04
CA ILE A 149 0.82 -1.64 -0.39
C ILE A 149 1.29 -0.28 -0.91
N LEU A 150 2.13 0.40 -0.14
CA LEU A 150 2.64 1.71 -0.54
C LEU A 150 3.51 1.64 -1.79
N TRP A 151 4.35 0.60 -1.92
CA TRP A 151 5.21 0.40 -3.07
C TRP A 151 4.41 0.20 -4.35
N VAL A 152 3.40 -0.68 -4.30
CA VAL A 152 2.55 -0.96 -5.45
C VAL A 152 1.67 0.24 -5.79
N ALA A 153 1.05 0.88 -4.80
CA ALA A 153 0.25 2.09 -5.01
C ALA A 153 1.10 3.22 -5.63
N GLY A 154 2.36 3.34 -5.21
CA GLY A 154 3.30 4.32 -5.77
C GLY A 154 3.91 3.96 -7.13
N ALA A 155 3.86 2.70 -7.55
CA ALA A 155 4.36 2.28 -8.87
C ALA A 155 3.42 2.69 -10.02
N VAL A 156 2.11 2.71 -9.77
CA VAL A 156 1.10 3.06 -10.77
C VAL A 156 1.23 4.50 -11.30
N PRO A 157 1.29 5.56 -10.46
CA PRO A 157 1.42 6.93 -10.95
C PRO A 157 2.76 7.17 -11.70
N ILE A 158 3.82 6.43 -11.34
CA ILE A 158 5.12 6.51 -12.04
C ILE A 158 5.00 5.98 -13.47
N GLU A 159 4.36 4.83 -13.67
CA GLU A 159 4.17 4.24 -15.01
C GLU A 159 3.19 5.07 -15.86
N MET A 160 2.18 5.68 -15.23
CA MET A 160 1.28 6.62 -15.91
C MET A 160 2.05 7.86 -16.42
N ASN A 161 2.94 8.43 -15.60
CA ASN A 161 3.78 9.58 -16.01
C ASN A 161 4.76 9.19 -17.13
N LYS A 162 5.37 8.02 -17.05
CA LYS A 162 6.26 7.51 -18.11
C LYS A 162 5.53 7.30 -19.44
N PHE A 163 4.30 6.78 -19.40
CA PHE A 163 3.44 6.72 -20.58
C PHE A 163 3.17 8.12 -21.15
N LYS A 164 2.83 9.11 -20.31
CA LYS A 164 2.59 10.50 -20.72
C LYS A 164 3.82 11.11 -21.41
N GLU A 165 5.01 10.92 -20.84
CA GLU A 165 6.28 11.41 -21.42
C GLU A 165 6.60 10.74 -22.76
N THR A 166 6.49 9.42 -22.84
CA THR A 166 6.78 8.67 -24.08
C THR A 166 5.81 8.99 -25.20
N PHE A 167 4.51 9.10 -24.89
CA PHE A 167 3.49 9.54 -25.84
C PHE A 167 3.75 10.98 -26.30
N HIS A 168 4.07 11.89 -25.38
CA HIS A 168 4.34 13.29 -25.69
C HIS A 168 5.59 13.46 -26.56
N GLY A 169 6.70 12.83 -26.20
CA GLY A 169 7.95 12.91 -26.96
C GLY A 169 7.75 12.44 -28.40
N LYS A 170 6.98 11.36 -28.59
CA LYS A 170 6.73 10.80 -29.92
C LYS A 170 5.75 11.62 -30.76
N THR A 171 4.70 12.13 -30.13
CA THR A 171 3.74 13.05 -30.78
C THR A 171 4.43 14.36 -31.14
N HIS A 172 5.32 14.88 -30.30
CA HIS A 172 6.09 16.10 -30.57
C HIS A 172 7.01 15.95 -31.78
N VAL A 173 7.75 14.84 -31.87
CA VAL A 173 8.60 14.56 -33.04
C VAL A 173 7.73 14.46 -34.30
N ARG A 174 6.59 13.78 -34.24
CA ARG A 174 5.70 13.66 -35.41
C ARG A 174 5.14 15.01 -35.86
N LEU A 175 4.72 15.86 -34.94
CA LEU A 175 4.14 17.18 -35.21
C LEU A 175 5.15 18.13 -35.87
N LEU A 176 6.43 18.01 -35.55
CA LEU A 176 7.51 18.74 -36.24
C LEU A 176 7.65 18.36 -37.73
N TYR A 177 7.33 17.11 -38.09
CA TYR A 177 7.41 16.61 -39.46
C TYR A 177 6.08 16.71 -40.23
N TYR A 178 4.95 16.53 -39.53
CA TYR A 178 3.60 16.50 -40.09
C TYR A 178 2.71 17.49 -39.31
N ASN A 179 2.68 18.73 -39.76
CA ASN A 179 1.94 19.82 -39.10
C ASN A 179 0.43 19.69 -39.36
N THR A 180 -0.27 18.93 -38.52
CA THR A 180 -1.72 18.70 -38.64
C THR A 180 -2.44 19.30 -37.43
N ASN A 181 -3.41 20.20 -37.66
CA ASN A 181 -4.13 20.93 -36.60
C ASN A 181 -4.88 20.01 -35.62
N ASP A 182 -5.34 18.85 -36.07
CA ASP A 182 -6.04 17.86 -35.24
C ASP A 182 -5.09 17.17 -34.23
N GLU A 183 -3.80 17.00 -34.57
CA GLU A 183 -2.78 16.45 -33.66
C GLU A 183 -2.37 17.47 -32.58
N LEU A 184 -2.43 18.77 -32.90
CA LEU A 184 -2.24 19.85 -31.94
C LEU A 184 -3.33 19.87 -30.86
N TYR A 185 -4.59 19.62 -31.25
CA TYR A 185 -5.71 19.51 -30.32
C TYR A 185 -5.54 18.32 -29.38
N LEU A 186 -5.23 17.15 -29.93
CA LEU A 186 -4.98 15.91 -29.18
C LEU A 186 -3.83 16.05 -28.18
N LYS A 187 -2.74 16.70 -28.59
CA LYS A 187 -1.61 17.02 -27.69
C LYS A 187 -2.06 17.89 -26.52
N ARG A 188 -2.88 18.92 -26.77
CA ARG A 188 -3.35 19.84 -25.73
C ARG A 188 -4.29 19.13 -24.75
N GLU A 189 -5.15 18.25 -25.23
CA GLU A 189 -6.04 17.40 -24.41
C GLU A 189 -5.23 16.48 -23.47
N VAL A 190 -4.21 15.79 -24.00
CA VAL A 190 -3.35 14.87 -23.23
C VAL A 190 -2.45 15.59 -22.23
N VAL A 191 -1.96 16.79 -22.58
CA VAL A 191 -1.12 17.62 -21.72
C VAL A 191 -1.92 18.20 -20.56
N ASN A 192 -3.18 18.59 -20.80
CA ASN A 192 -4.08 19.13 -19.79
C ASN A 192 -4.74 18.05 -18.92
N GLU A 193 -4.61 16.76 -19.27
CA GLU A 193 -5.11 15.69 -18.41
C GLU A 193 -4.30 15.69 -17.09
N PRO A 194 -4.98 15.88 -15.95
CA PRO A 194 -4.31 16.03 -14.66
C PRO A 194 -3.48 14.79 -14.33
N ASP A 195 -2.32 15.01 -13.72
CA ASP A 195 -1.45 13.90 -13.31
C ASP A 195 -2.22 13.00 -12.33
N PHE A 196 -2.46 11.76 -12.77
CA PHE A 196 -3.20 10.81 -11.96
C PHE A 196 -2.36 10.40 -10.76
N VAL A 197 -2.75 10.88 -9.57
CA VAL A 197 -2.14 10.49 -8.29
C VAL A 197 -3.09 9.52 -7.60
N LEU A 198 -2.66 8.27 -7.46
CA LEU A 198 -3.38 7.32 -6.63
C LEU A 198 -3.36 7.81 -5.19
N THR A 199 -4.56 7.97 -4.62
CA THR A 199 -4.71 8.56 -3.30
C THR A 199 -5.57 7.65 -2.42
N GLY A 200 -5.11 7.38 -1.21
CA GLY A 200 -5.91 6.69 -0.21
C GLY A 200 -6.89 7.69 0.38
N CYS A 201 -8.14 7.66 -0.09
CA CYS A 201 -9.23 8.51 0.41
C CYS A 201 -8.92 10.02 0.35
N GLU A 202 -8.24 10.49 -0.69
CA GLU A 202 -7.77 11.88 -0.88
C GLU A 202 -6.81 12.44 0.21
N ILE A 203 -6.51 11.67 1.26
CA ILE A 203 -5.72 12.11 2.42
C ILE A 203 -4.24 11.74 2.27
N VAL A 204 -3.91 10.62 1.61
CA VAL A 204 -2.53 10.16 1.44
C VAL A 204 -2.20 9.95 -0.04
N SER A 205 -1.42 10.86 -0.60
CA SER A 205 -0.79 10.64 -1.91
C SER A 205 0.22 9.51 -1.81
N PHE A 206 -0.02 8.41 -2.53
CA PHE A 206 0.90 7.29 -2.60
C PHE A 206 2.10 7.65 -3.50
N LYS A 207 3.01 8.49 -3.00
CA LYS A 207 4.31 8.75 -3.62
C LYS A 207 5.37 7.89 -2.91
N ARG A 208 6.42 7.48 -3.62
CA ARG A 208 7.59 6.80 -3.02
C ARG A 208 8.23 7.64 -1.90
N SER A 209 8.07 8.96 -1.93
CA SER A 209 8.51 9.87 -0.86
C SER A 209 7.77 9.62 0.46
N THR A 210 6.49 9.23 0.42
CA THR A 210 5.69 8.93 1.62
C THR A 210 6.20 7.65 2.31
N ILE A 211 6.68 6.67 1.53
CA ILE A 211 7.36 5.48 2.06
C ILE A 211 8.64 5.87 2.80
N LEU A 212 9.45 6.74 2.17
CA LEU A 212 10.70 7.20 2.74
C LEU A 212 10.49 8.02 4.01
N ALA A 213 9.49 8.91 3.99
CA ALA A 213 9.10 9.70 5.16
C ALA A 213 8.60 8.78 6.29
N PHE A 214 7.79 7.77 5.96
CA PHE A 214 7.26 6.82 6.94
C PHE A 214 8.38 5.99 7.60
N VAL A 215 9.26 5.40 6.80
CA VAL A 215 10.46 4.67 7.28
C VAL A 215 11.35 5.60 8.10
N GLY A 216 11.54 6.84 7.63
CA GLY A 216 12.29 7.88 8.34
C GLY A 216 11.71 8.17 9.72
N THR A 217 10.40 8.43 9.83
CA THR A 217 9.75 8.66 11.13
C THR A 217 9.86 7.45 12.04
N LEU A 218 9.67 6.23 11.53
CA LEU A 218 9.78 5.01 12.34
C LEU A 218 11.20 4.85 12.90
N LEU A 219 12.22 5.10 12.07
CA LEU A 219 13.63 5.12 12.50
C LEU A 219 13.90 6.23 13.51
N THR A 220 13.42 7.46 13.27
CA THR A 220 13.63 8.60 14.18
C THR A 220 13.02 8.32 15.55
N TYR A 221 11.79 7.82 15.62
CA TYR A 221 11.16 7.48 16.91
C TYR A 221 11.89 6.34 17.61
N THR A 222 12.33 5.32 16.88
CA THR A 222 13.11 4.21 17.46
C THR A 222 14.44 4.70 18.03
N VAL A 223 15.18 5.53 17.28
CA VAL A 223 16.45 6.12 17.74
C VAL A 223 16.23 7.06 18.92
N LEU A 224 15.21 7.90 18.88
CA LEU A 224 14.87 8.82 19.97
C LEU A 224 14.59 8.05 21.26
N LEU A 225 13.77 6.99 21.19
CA LEU A 225 13.43 6.15 22.33
C LEU A 225 14.66 5.43 22.92
N ILE A 226 15.52 4.87 22.07
CA ILE A 226 16.79 4.24 22.52
C ILE A 226 17.70 5.29 23.18
N SER A 227 17.76 6.51 22.62
CA SER A 227 18.60 7.58 23.17
C SER A 227 18.08 8.11 24.51
N THR A 228 16.77 8.14 24.72
CA THR A 228 16.17 8.51 26.02
C THR A 228 16.40 7.44 27.08
N ASP A 229 16.34 6.16 26.69
CA ASP A 229 16.59 5.02 27.60
C ASP A 229 18.06 4.96 28.05
N THR A 230 18.99 5.18 27.09
CA THR A 230 20.42 5.34 27.40
C THR A 230 20.70 6.58 28.27
N GLY A 231 19.88 7.63 28.16
CA GLY A 231 20.00 8.86 28.94
C GLY A 231 19.56 8.73 30.41
N GLU A 232 18.60 7.86 30.71
CA GLU A 232 18.23 7.53 32.11
C GLU A 232 19.30 6.66 32.77
N SER A 233 19.94 5.75 32.02
CA SER A 233 21.00 4.88 32.54
C SER A 233 22.31 5.62 32.90
N ILE A 234 22.49 6.87 32.46
CA ILE A 234 23.66 7.72 32.80
C ILE A 234 23.36 8.64 34.02
N LYS A 235 22.09 8.82 34.40
CA LYS A 235 21.71 9.65 35.57
C LYS A 235 21.65 8.87 36.88
N SER A 236 21.88 7.55 36.86
CA SER A 236 21.87 6.69 38.05
C SER A 236 23.27 6.21 38.49
N VAL A 237 24.32 6.97 38.16
CA VAL A 237 25.69 6.81 38.73
C VAL A 237 26.03 8.03 39.56
#